data_AF-A0A395SH33-F1
#
_entry.id   AF-A0A395SH33-F1
#
_cell.length_a   1.000
_cell.length_b   1.000
_cell.length_c   1.000
_cell.angle_alpha   90.00
_cell.angle_beta   90.00
_cell.angle_gamma   90.00
#
_symmetry.space_group_name_H-M   'P 1'
#
loop_
_entity.id
_entity.type
_entity.pdbx_description
1 polymer ?
#
loop_
_entity_poly.entity_id
_entity_poly.type
_entity_poly.pdbx_seq_one_letter_code
_entity_poly.pdbx_strand_id
1 'polypeptide(L)'
;MPAITIAVQPPSRTGVSTILHPPLVAEFNFKGSLSDFYFFAMAILLTRNGDIVEHGLAGTTSVTGMDVTALVGSSRTTIYFPFTDLSLLYEGVYKIRVDVYKVAHNNSGGYTFQDQINTSRITAVNEAVPAASPSSSERSVIRALQNAGVPIP
;
A
#
# COMPACT_ATOMS: atom_id res chain seq x y z
N MET A 1 -11.48 -16.93 -3.22
CA MET A 1 -11.27 -16.13 -2.01
C MET A 1 -10.72 -14.77 -2.42
N PRO A 2 -10.99 -13.70 -1.63
CA PRO A 2 -10.24 -12.46 -1.77
C PRO A 2 -8.75 -12.76 -1.65
N ALA A 3 -7.92 -12.01 -2.37
CA ALA A 3 -6.47 -12.15 -2.30
C ALA A 3 -5.86 -10.75 -2.35
N ILE A 4 -4.97 -10.49 -1.39
CA ILE A 4 -4.15 -9.28 -1.35
C ILE A 4 -2.72 -9.58 -1.84
N THR A 5 -2.17 -8.68 -2.63
CA THR A 5 -0.76 -8.69 -3.07
C THR A 5 -0.16 -7.29 -2.99
N ILE A 6 1.16 -7.19 -3.12
CA ILE A 6 1.85 -5.90 -3.30
C ILE A 6 2.10 -5.71 -4.79
N ALA A 7 1.41 -4.74 -5.39
CA ALA A 7 1.55 -4.40 -6.81
C ALA A 7 2.75 -3.49 -7.07
N VAL A 8 3.13 -2.65 -6.11
CA VAL A 8 4.36 -1.85 -6.12
C VAL A 8 5.07 -1.97 -4.79
N GLN A 9 6.28 -2.53 -4.82
CA GLN A 9 7.10 -2.66 -3.63
C GLN A 9 7.72 -1.30 -3.28
N PRO A 10 7.79 -0.94 -1.99
CA PRO A 10 8.64 0.17 -1.57
C PRO A 10 10.12 -0.15 -1.86
N PRO A 11 11.00 0.85 -1.90
CA PRO A 11 12.42 0.63 -2.12
C PRO A 11 13.01 -0.29 -1.04
N SER A 12 13.94 -1.16 -1.43
CA SER A 12 14.65 -2.05 -0.49
C SER A 12 15.57 -1.28 0.47
N ARG A 13 15.91 -0.04 0.13
CA ARG A 13 16.74 0.88 0.93
C ARG A 13 16.24 2.31 0.76
N THR A 14 16.16 3.07 1.84
CA THR A 14 15.73 4.48 1.83
C THR A 14 16.48 5.29 2.88
N GLY A 15 16.54 6.61 2.66
CA GLY A 15 16.89 7.56 3.70
C GLY A 15 15.77 7.67 4.74
N VAL A 16 16.13 7.90 6.00
CA VAL A 16 15.18 8.28 7.05
C VAL A 16 14.47 9.59 6.66
N SER A 17 13.19 9.71 7.01
CA SER A 17 12.32 10.86 6.70
C SER A 17 12.24 11.23 5.21
N THR A 18 12.57 10.30 4.33
CA THR A 18 12.43 10.46 2.88
C THR A 18 11.19 9.72 2.41
N ILE A 19 10.40 10.34 1.53
CA ILE A 19 9.24 9.70 0.92
C ILE A 19 9.71 8.48 0.13
N LEU A 20 9.06 7.34 0.36
CA LEU A 20 9.35 6.09 -0.30
C LEU A 20 9.09 6.22 -1.81
N HIS A 21 10.15 6.05 -2.59
CA HIS A 21 10.04 5.93 -4.04
C HIS A 21 10.80 4.68 -4.54
N PRO A 22 10.14 3.78 -5.28
CA PRO A 22 8.72 3.81 -5.68
C PRO A 22 7.75 3.73 -4.49
N PRO A 23 6.50 4.23 -4.63
CA PRO A 23 5.52 4.22 -3.55
C PRO A 23 5.05 2.80 -3.25
N LEU A 24 4.49 2.59 -2.05
CA LEU A 24 3.83 1.33 -1.73
C LEU A 24 2.43 1.29 -2.34
N VAL A 25 2.13 0.26 -3.13
CA VAL A 25 0.77 0.02 -3.65
C VAL A 25 0.38 -1.43 -3.34
N ALA A 26 -0.69 -1.61 -2.56
CA ALA A 26 -1.31 -2.91 -2.38
C ALA A 26 -2.46 -3.11 -3.37
N GLU A 27 -2.63 -4.35 -3.81
CA GLU A 27 -3.68 -4.79 -4.72
C GLU A 27 -4.58 -5.81 -4.02
N PHE A 28 -5.89 -5.62 -4.13
CA PHE A 28 -6.87 -6.54 -3.57
C PHE A 28 -7.86 -6.98 -4.64
N ASN A 29 -7.95 -8.29 -4.83
CA ASN A 29 -8.78 -8.90 -5.87
C ASN A 29 -9.85 -9.80 -5.27
N PHE A 30 -11.11 -9.58 -5.64
CA PHE A 30 -12.21 -10.45 -5.20
C PHE A 30 -13.25 -10.65 -6.32
N LYS A 31 -14.18 -11.57 -6.11
CA LYS A 31 -15.33 -11.79 -6.99
C LYS A 31 -16.53 -11.09 -6.37
N GLY A 32 -17.21 -10.20 -7.10
CA GLY A 32 -18.39 -9.48 -6.62
C GLY A 32 -18.45 -8.07 -7.22
N SER A 33 -19.35 -7.23 -6.69
CA SER A 33 -19.39 -5.80 -6.98
C SER A 33 -19.18 -5.00 -5.69
N LEU A 34 -18.88 -3.71 -5.82
CA LEU A 34 -18.66 -2.77 -4.72
C LEU A 34 -19.93 -2.01 -4.28
N SER A 35 -21.13 -2.50 -4.62
CA SER A 35 -22.35 -1.70 -4.52
C SER A 35 -22.68 -1.23 -3.09
N ASP A 36 -22.44 -2.09 -2.09
CA ASP A 36 -22.91 -1.87 -0.71
C ASP A 36 -21.78 -1.68 0.31
N PHE A 37 -20.53 -1.69 -0.15
CA PHE A 37 -19.36 -1.55 0.72
C PHE A 37 -18.18 -0.92 0.00
N TYR A 38 -17.28 -0.34 0.79
CA TYR A 38 -15.96 0.07 0.33
C TYR A 38 -14.89 -0.65 1.17
N PHE A 39 -13.65 -0.56 0.70
CA PHE A 39 -12.49 -1.04 1.46
C PHE A 39 -11.56 0.13 1.77
N PHE A 40 -10.87 0.03 2.89
CA PHE A 40 -9.70 0.86 3.17
C PHE A 40 -8.57 -0.05 3.63
N ALA A 41 -7.35 0.45 3.52
CA ALA A 41 -6.16 -0.23 3.98
C ALA A 41 -5.42 0.59 5.02
N MET A 42 -4.67 -0.08 5.88
CA MET A 42 -3.74 0.54 6.83
C MET A 42 -2.33 0.01 6.62
N ALA A 43 -1.35 0.89 6.57
CA ALA A 43 0.07 0.57 6.54
C ALA A 43 0.65 0.61 7.96
N ILE A 44 1.26 -0.48 8.39
CA ILE A 44 1.82 -0.68 9.73
C ILE A 44 3.29 -1.08 9.59
N LEU A 45 4.18 -0.38 10.30
CA LEU A 45 5.60 -0.72 10.29
C LEU A 45 5.89 -1.86 11.24
N LEU A 46 6.63 -2.85 10.76
CA LEU A 46 7.07 -4.00 11.53
C LEU A 46 8.59 -4.08 11.57
N THR A 47 9.14 -4.44 12.73
CA THR A 47 10.55 -4.83 12.85
C THR A 47 10.81 -6.15 12.11
N ARG A 48 12.09 -6.55 11.99
CA ARG A 48 12.47 -7.88 11.49
C ARG A 48 11.78 -9.03 12.25
N ASN A 49 11.51 -8.84 13.53
CA ASN A 49 10.90 -9.86 14.39
C ASN A 49 9.37 -9.87 14.31
N GLY A 50 8.77 -8.91 13.61
CA GLY A 50 7.32 -8.76 13.48
C GLY A 50 6.68 -7.86 14.54
N ASP A 51 7.48 -7.20 15.37
CA ASP A 51 6.97 -6.25 16.37
C ASP A 51 6.48 -4.98 15.67
N ILE A 52 5.35 -4.44 16.13
CA ILE A 52 4.82 -3.18 15.62
C ILE A 52 5.71 -2.04 16.10
N VAL A 53 6.11 -1.18 15.17
CA VAL A 53 6.85 0.04 15.49
C VAL A 53 5.85 1.20 15.47
N GLU A 54 5.33 1.51 16.66
CA GLU A 54 4.45 2.66 16.83
C GLU A 54 5.14 3.95 16.41
N HIS A 55 4.41 4.80 15.70
CA HIS A 55 4.91 6.08 15.20
C HIS A 55 6.19 5.98 14.34
N GLY A 56 6.48 4.82 13.75
CA GLY A 56 7.64 4.64 12.87
C GLY A 56 7.42 5.07 11.42
N LEU A 57 6.17 5.23 11.00
CA LEU A 57 5.78 5.76 9.69
C LEU A 57 5.25 7.19 9.83
N ALA A 58 5.65 8.05 8.90
CA ALA A 58 5.01 9.34 8.63
C ALA A 58 4.31 9.32 7.26
N GLY A 59 3.45 10.31 7.03
CA GLY A 59 2.58 10.40 5.86
C GLY A 59 1.21 9.77 6.11
N THR A 60 0.52 9.43 5.02
CA THR A 60 -0.82 8.86 5.05
C THR A 60 -0.74 7.35 5.26
N THR A 61 -1.00 6.89 6.49
CA THR A 61 -0.95 5.46 6.86
C THR A 61 -2.27 4.73 6.68
N SER A 62 -3.34 5.42 6.27
CA SER A 62 -4.60 4.77 5.89
C SER A 62 -5.19 5.40 4.63
N VAL A 63 -5.60 4.56 3.69
CA VAL A 63 -6.12 4.99 2.39
C VAL A 63 -7.39 4.24 2.03
N THR A 64 -8.35 4.93 1.44
CA THR A 64 -9.52 4.30 0.83
C THR A 64 -9.11 3.64 -0.48
N GLY A 65 -9.63 2.44 -0.74
CA GLY A 65 -9.34 1.68 -1.95
C GLY A 65 -9.95 2.32 -3.18
N MET A 66 -9.19 2.29 -4.28
CA MET A 66 -9.61 2.75 -5.59
C MET A 66 -9.98 1.56 -6.47
N ASP A 67 -11.21 1.52 -6.98
CA ASP A 67 -11.60 0.53 -7.99
C ASP A 67 -10.89 0.83 -9.31
N VAL A 68 -10.01 -0.08 -9.73
CA VAL A 68 -9.25 0.03 -10.97
C VAL A 68 -9.64 -1.06 -11.97
N THR A 69 -10.71 -1.81 -11.72
CA THR A 69 -11.14 -2.97 -12.51
C THR A 69 -11.22 -2.67 -14.00
N ALA A 70 -11.84 -1.55 -14.36
CA ALA A 70 -11.96 -1.10 -15.75
C ALA A 70 -10.61 -0.65 -16.35
N LEU A 71 -9.72 -0.08 -15.54
CA LEU A 71 -8.40 0.39 -15.98
C LEU A 71 -7.46 -0.78 -16.29
N VAL A 72 -7.56 -1.87 -15.52
CA VAL A 72 -6.71 -3.06 -15.71
C VAL A 72 -7.37 -4.15 -16.57
N GLY A 73 -8.61 -3.95 -17.02
CA GLY A 73 -9.34 -4.91 -17.86
C GLY A 73 -9.59 -6.26 -17.17
N SER A 74 -9.74 -6.26 -15.85
CA SER A 74 -9.88 -7.50 -15.06
C SER A 74 -11.33 -8.00 -15.05
N SER A 75 -11.49 -9.33 -15.06
CA SER A 75 -12.80 -9.98 -14.84
C SER A 75 -13.17 -10.08 -13.36
N ARG A 76 -12.24 -9.77 -12.46
CA ARG A 76 -12.42 -9.68 -11.01
C ARG A 76 -12.37 -8.22 -10.60
N THR A 77 -13.10 -7.86 -9.56
CA THR A 77 -12.93 -6.53 -8.98
C THR A 77 -11.53 -6.40 -8.42
N THR A 78 -10.81 -5.40 -8.91
CA THR A 78 -9.42 -5.10 -8.54
C THR A 78 -9.38 -3.71 -7.90
N ILE A 79 -8.85 -3.65 -6.69
CA ILE A 79 -8.74 -2.43 -5.91
C ILE A 79 -7.28 -2.15 -5.62
N TYR A 80 -6.86 -0.90 -5.84
CA TYR A 80 -5.55 -0.41 -5.43
C TYR A 80 -5.65 0.45 -4.18
N PHE A 81 -4.67 0.26 -3.29
CA PHE A 81 -4.44 1.08 -2.10
C PHE A 81 -3.07 1.75 -2.23
N PRO A 82 -3.00 2.95 -2.85
CA PRO A 82 -1.75 3.64 -3.08
C PRO A 82 -1.35 4.47 -1.84
N PHE A 83 -0.20 4.17 -1.27
CA PHE A 83 0.42 4.93 -0.19
C PHE A 83 1.58 5.75 -0.77
N THR A 84 1.32 7.03 -1.10
CA THR A 84 2.19 7.84 -1.96
C THR A 84 3.16 8.74 -1.22
N ASP A 85 3.00 8.92 0.08
CA ASP A 85 3.73 9.86 0.93
C ASP A 85 4.35 9.21 2.17
N LEU A 86 4.39 7.88 2.23
CA LEU A 86 4.98 7.16 3.35
C LEU A 86 6.48 7.43 3.46
N SER A 87 6.95 7.60 4.69
CA SER A 87 8.37 7.69 5.02
C SER A 87 8.65 6.98 6.35
N LEU A 88 9.87 6.44 6.49
CA LEU A 88 10.33 5.79 7.72
C LEU A 88 11.07 6.80 8.60
N LEU A 89 10.68 6.91 9.87
CA LEU A 89 11.21 7.92 10.78
C LEU A 89 12.49 7.50 11.53
N TYR A 90 12.82 6.21 11.52
CA TYR A 90 13.94 5.67 12.28
C TYR A 90 14.81 4.76 11.42
N GLU A 91 16.11 4.71 11.74
CA GLU A 91 17.04 3.78 11.12
C GLU A 91 16.74 2.35 11.53
N GLY A 92 16.89 1.41 10.58
CA GLY A 92 16.72 0.01 10.88
C GLY A 92 16.26 -0.81 9.68
N VAL A 93 15.88 -2.05 9.97
CA VAL A 93 15.42 -3.02 8.99
C VAL A 93 13.98 -3.39 9.29
N TYR A 94 13.10 -3.10 8.33
CA TYR A 94 11.65 -3.15 8.52
C TYR A 94 10.94 -3.89 7.40
N LYS A 95 9.67 -4.17 7.64
CA LYS A 95 8.65 -4.45 6.61
C LYS A 95 7.46 -3.55 6.88
N ILE A 96 6.68 -3.23 5.84
CA ILE A 96 5.38 -2.62 6.02
C ILE A 96 4.33 -3.71 5.83
N ARG A 97 3.44 -3.88 6.79
CA ARG A 97 2.24 -4.70 6.66
C ARG A 97 1.10 -3.82 6.18
N VAL A 98 0.36 -4.30 5.19
CA VAL A 98 -0.87 -3.68 4.73
C VAL A 98 -2.04 -4.55 5.17
N ASP A 99 -2.89 -3.99 6.01
CA ASP A 99 -4.11 -4.63 6.49
C ASP A 99 -5.31 -4.04 5.73
N VAL A 100 -6.15 -4.88 5.13
CA VAL A 100 -7.34 -4.44 4.37
C VAL A 100 -8.59 -4.71 5.17
N TYR A 101 -9.46 -3.71 5.22
CA TYR A 101 -10.73 -3.74 5.95
C TYR A 101 -11.89 -3.42 5.02
N LYS A 102 -13.03 -4.07 5.27
CA LYS A 102 -14.30 -3.85 4.57
C LYS A 102 -15.22 -3.03 5.46
N VAL A 103 -15.91 -2.06 4.87
CA VAL A 103 -16.91 -1.22 5.53
C VAL A 103 -18.18 -1.20 4.70
N ALA A 104 -19.32 -1.53 5.29
CA ALA A 104 -20.61 -1.41 4.62
C ALA A 104 -21.11 0.04 4.69
N HIS A 105 -21.64 0.56 3.58
CA HIS A 105 -22.06 1.98 3.48
C HIS A 105 -23.17 2.35 4.48
N ASN A 106 -24.01 1.38 4.84
CA ASN A 106 -25.19 1.56 5.69
C ASN A 106 -25.00 1.06 7.13
N ASN A 107 -23.79 0.66 7.53
CA ASN A 107 -23.59 -0.05 8.78
C ASN A 107 -23.03 0.85 9.90
N SER A 108 -23.71 0.87 11.05
CA SER A 108 -23.26 1.49 12.30
C SER A 108 -22.28 0.61 13.09
N GLY A 109 -22.01 -0.62 12.64
CA GLY A 109 -21.22 -1.65 13.33
C GLY A 109 -19.71 -1.64 13.07
N GLY A 110 -19.17 -0.63 12.37
CA GLY A 110 -17.73 -0.47 12.14
C GLY A 110 -17.20 -1.23 10.92
N TYR A 111 -15.97 -1.76 11.02
CA TYR A 111 -15.22 -2.36 9.91
C TYR A 111 -14.82 -3.81 10.19
N THR A 112 -14.63 -4.60 9.14
CA THR A 112 -14.25 -6.02 9.25
C THR A 112 -12.94 -6.29 8.52
N PHE A 113 -11.96 -6.85 9.23
CA PHE A 113 -10.70 -7.30 8.64
C PHE A 113 -10.94 -8.32 7.52
N GLN A 114 -10.25 -8.16 6.40
CA GLN A 114 -10.38 -9.04 5.24
C GLN A 114 -9.13 -9.88 5.02
N ASP A 115 -7.98 -9.22 4.92
CA ASP A 115 -6.72 -9.86 4.60
C ASP A 115 -5.54 -8.93 4.93
N GLN A 116 -4.33 -9.49 4.96
CA GLN A 116 -3.10 -8.72 5.17
C GLN A 116 -1.95 -9.23 4.31
N ILE A 117 -1.02 -8.35 3.96
CA ILE A 117 0.21 -8.70 3.24
C ILE A 117 1.39 -7.90 3.78
N ASN A 118 2.58 -8.49 3.72
CA ASN A 118 3.82 -7.79 4.05
C ASN A 118 4.56 -7.41 2.77
N THR A 119 5.19 -6.24 2.79
CA THR A 119 6.18 -5.86 1.79
C THR A 119 7.43 -6.73 1.87
N SER A 120 8.27 -6.59 0.85
CA SER A 120 9.68 -6.91 0.96
C SER A 120 10.37 -6.06 2.05
N ARG A 121 11.57 -6.48 2.43
CA ARG A 121 12.35 -5.81 3.48
C ARG A 121 12.86 -4.46 3.00
N ILE A 122 12.72 -3.45 3.86
CA ILE A 122 13.21 -2.09 3.67
C ILE A 122 14.32 -1.83 4.68
N THR A 123 15.43 -1.25 4.24
CA THR A 123 16.51 -0.78 5.12
C THR A 123 16.53 0.74 5.14
N ALA A 124 16.17 1.33 6.28
CA ALA A 124 16.24 2.78 6.50
C ALA A 124 17.60 3.15 7.08
N VAL A 125 18.26 4.14 6.49
CA VAL A 125 19.58 4.65 6.90
C VAL A 125 19.57 6.17 7.02
N ASN A 126 20.38 6.73 7.90
CA ASN A 126 20.54 8.17 8.09
C ASN A 126 21.62 8.74 7.17
N GLU A 127 21.50 8.45 5.88
CA GLU A 127 22.32 9.02 4.81
C GLU A 127 21.46 9.19 3.55
N ALA A 128 21.95 10.00 2.61
CA ALA A 128 21.28 10.16 1.33
C ALA A 128 21.33 8.84 0.54
N VAL A 129 20.16 8.30 0.19
CA VAL A 129 20.02 7.10 -0.63
C VAL A 129 19.48 7.51 -2.00
N PRO A 130 20.10 7.07 -3.11
CA PRO A 130 19.55 7.29 -4.44
C PRO A 130 18.15 6.68 -4.57
N ALA A 131 17.25 7.35 -5.28
CA ALA A 131 15.90 6.83 -5.53
C ALA A 131 15.97 5.47 -6.25
N ALA A 132 15.19 4.51 -5.77
CA ALA A 132 15.09 3.22 -6.43
C ALA A 132 14.25 3.35 -7.71
N SER A 133 14.57 2.54 -8.71
CA SER A 133 13.80 2.50 -9.96
C SER A 133 12.77 1.37 -9.92
N PRO A 134 11.47 1.65 -10.14
CA PRO A 134 10.46 0.61 -10.24
C PRO A 134 10.71 -0.31 -11.45
N SER A 135 10.36 -1.58 -11.29
CA SER A 135 10.34 -2.56 -12.38
C SER A 135 9.37 -2.16 -13.49
N SER A 136 9.41 -2.84 -14.64
CA SER A 136 8.50 -2.55 -15.76
C SER A 136 7.03 -2.76 -15.39
N SER A 137 6.71 -3.81 -14.63
CA SER A 137 5.35 -4.07 -14.13
C SER A 137 4.88 -3.01 -13.15
N GLU A 138 5.74 -2.62 -12.21
CA GLU A 138 5.43 -1.57 -11.23
C GLU A 138 5.22 -0.22 -11.91
N ARG A 139 6.03 0.11 -12.92
CA ARG A 139 5.85 1.32 -13.73
C ARG A 139 4.51 1.35 -14.44
N SER A 140 4.01 0.22 -14.93
CA SER A 140 2.68 0.15 -15.54
C SER A 140 1.57 0.44 -14.53
N VAL A 141 1.68 -0.10 -13.31
CA VAL A 141 0.75 0.18 -12.21
C VAL A 141 0.79 1.66 -11.81
N ILE A 142 1.99 2.21 -11.59
CA ILE A 142 2.18 3.63 -11.25
C ILE A 142 1.56 4.54 -12.31
N ARG A 143 1.81 4.26 -13.60
CA ARG A 143 1.22 5.03 -14.71
C ARG A 143 -0.30 4.93 -14.75
N ALA A 144 -0.87 3.74 -14.52
CA ALA A 144 -2.31 3.57 -14.48
C ALA A 144 -2.93 4.41 -13.34
N LEU A 145 -2.30 4.42 -12.16
CA LEU A 145 -2.72 5.25 -11.02
C LEU A 145 -2.58 6.74 -11.30
N GLN A 146 -1.47 7.18 -11.90
CA GLN A 146 -1.27 8.59 -12.29
C GLN A 146 -2.31 9.04 -13.31
N ASN A 147 -2.60 8.23 -14.33
CA ASN A 147 -3.64 8.50 -15.32
C ASN A 147 -5.04 8.58 -14.70
N ALA A 148 -5.25 7.90 -13.58
CA ALA A 148 -6.48 7.92 -12.82
C ALA A 148 -6.52 9.05 -11.76
N GLY A 149 -5.52 9.95 -11.76
CA GLY A 149 -5.48 11.15 -10.93
C GLY A 149 -4.79 10.98 -9.58
N VAL A 150 -4.15 9.84 -9.31
CA VAL A 150 -3.41 9.63 -8.05
C VAL A 150 -2.08 10.40 -8.10
N PRO A 151 -1.79 11.28 -7.11
CA PRO A 151 -0.58 12.09 -7.11
C PRO A 151 0.62 11.26 -6.64
N ILE A 152 1.18 10.48 -7.56
CA ILE A 152 2.43 9.73 -7.33
C ILE A 152 3.62 10.58 -7.82
N PRO A 153 4.57 10.94 -6.92
CA PRO A 153 5.79 11.67 -7.28
C PRO A 153 6.77 10.85 -8.13
#